data_AF-A0A137SK43-F1
#
_entry.id   AF-A0A137SK43-F1
#
_cell.length_a   1.000
_cell.length_b   1.000
_cell.length_c   1.000
_cell.angle_alpha   90.00
_cell.angle_beta   90.00
_cell.angle_gamma   90.00
#
_symmetry.space_group_name_H-M   'P 1'
#
loop_
_entity.id
_entity.type
_entity.pdbx_description
1 polymer ?
#
loop_
_entity_poly.entity_id
_entity_poly.type
_entity_poly.pdbx_seq_one_letter_code
_entity_poly.pdbx_strand_id
1 'polypeptide(L)'
;MVSFIAPGVTATNLSEITDIKANFGEARVDQTTGAITFQPYVPSTSNPLSAEIIAAQNDYQFAISYQVENTIYQLDGSVLPLYKDQSNKPALRFSKVSQDGTPLSPEDQARPANVSDWSCITDNKSELMWQVPQANGTYAFDATYYWGDRTINNRDYSEAICALGGSCNTDNLVAEANKQKLCDRSGWRLATRAEWQTLLDKNLFDEDTKQSPVNNFYFPYIDSNYDEAYWTNSFTLYPNGHDIKATADDWQGSNPLVGDAHVMWMGEDFDFANMPPRSTNEPHFTMLVNGTVIPDKKGNDVPKLSTQLTPQNIVEGVDENLNWQSRFVKHGTLGQALTLQDSTDWTCTSDLEYRGVLPNTQILWQRISKNEPLKNHALAVEYAEIINKAALCGQTNWRLPTENELKSLLVNTPMYGMDSLRASYITSVFDDTNVGSDSYYWTSTISSYHPKTKHFAFAFQDSWSASSRIANTEMLRVRLISTTRLQP
;
A
#
# COMPACT_ATOMS: atom_id res chain seq x y z
N MET A 1 31.33 1.92 12.15
CA MET A 1 32.78 1.69 12.18
C MET A 1 32.98 0.20 12.14
N VAL A 2 33.75 -0.29 11.17
CA VAL A 2 34.11 -1.71 11.04
C VAL A 2 35.58 -1.84 11.42
N SER A 3 35.98 -2.92 12.08
CA SER A 3 37.39 -3.19 12.42
C SER A 3 37.74 -4.61 12.00
N PHE A 4 38.89 -4.76 11.35
CA PHE A 4 39.38 -6.06 10.89
C PHE A 4 40.89 -6.15 11.05
N ILE A 5 41.37 -7.39 11.17
CA ILE A 5 42.80 -7.70 11.20
C ILE A 5 43.34 -7.47 9.79
N ALA A 6 44.35 -6.62 9.68
CA ALA A 6 44.99 -6.30 8.42
C ALA A 6 46.06 -7.34 8.07
N PRO A 7 45.97 -8.03 6.92
CA PRO A 7 47.03 -8.89 6.41
C PRO A 7 48.41 -8.22 6.46
N GLY A 8 49.43 -8.96 6.88
CA GLY A 8 50.80 -8.44 6.97
C GLY A 8 51.06 -7.49 8.13
N VAL A 9 50.05 -7.11 8.91
CA VAL A 9 50.22 -6.30 10.12
C VAL A 9 50.48 -7.19 11.33
N THR A 10 51.54 -6.85 12.07
CA THR A 10 51.98 -7.50 13.30
C THR A 10 52.27 -6.45 14.36
N ALA A 11 52.32 -6.84 15.64
CA ALA A 11 52.65 -5.92 16.73
C ALA A 11 54.02 -5.22 16.55
N THR A 12 54.92 -5.78 15.73
CA THR A 12 56.27 -5.27 15.50
C THR A 12 56.40 -4.32 14.32
N ASN A 13 55.43 -4.26 13.40
CA ASN A 13 55.51 -3.42 12.20
C ASN A 13 54.40 -2.34 12.12
N LEU A 14 53.73 -2.06 13.25
CA LEU A 14 52.66 -1.06 13.35
C LEU A 14 53.09 0.35 12.93
N SER A 15 54.33 0.73 13.21
CA SER A 15 54.91 2.03 12.84
C SER A 15 55.22 2.14 11.35
N GLU A 16 55.31 1.01 10.64
CA GLU A 16 55.71 0.93 9.24
C GLU A 16 54.51 0.94 8.28
N ILE A 17 53.29 1.11 8.81
CA ILE A 17 52.08 1.17 7.99
C ILE A 17 51.92 2.58 7.42
N THR A 18 51.98 2.71 6.11
CA THR A 18 51.82 3.98 5.39
C THR A 18 50.77 3.89 4.29
N ASP A 19 50.47 5.04 3.67
CA ASP A 19 49.68 5.14 2.44
C ASP A 19 48.29 4.49 2.48
N ILE A 20 47.63 4.54 3.64
CA ILE A 20 46.27 4.04 3.81
C ILE A 20 45.31 4.89 2.97
N LYS A 21 44.69 4.28 1.95
CA LYS A 21 43.72 4.93 1.06
C LYS A 21 42.53 4.01 0.85
N ALA A 22 41.34 4.58 0.97
CA ALA A 22 40.08 3.93 0.61
C ALA A 22 39.49 4.61 -0.64
N ASN A 23 38.80 3.86 -1.49
CA ASN A 23 38.04 4.41 -2.61
C ASN A 23 36.87 5.31 -2.15
N PHE A 24 36.32 5.05 -0.95
CA PHE A 24 35.43 5.96 -0.23
C PHE A 24 35.55 5.76 1.28
N GLY A 25 35.03 6.70 2.06
CA GLY A 25 35.10 6.68 3.53
C GLY A 25 36.52 6.95 4.06
N GLU A 26 36.71 6.76 5.36
CA GLU A 26 38.01 6.91 6.01
C GLU A 26 38.48 5.59 6.63
N ALA A 27 39.72 5.21 6.33
CA ALA A 27 40.40 4.07 6.95
C ALA A 27 41.56 4.56 7.83
N ARG A 28 41.69 4.00 9.04
CA ARG A 28 42.73 4.36 10.02
C ARG A 28 43.24 3.10 10.72
N VAL A 29 44.53 3.03 11.00
CA VAL A 29 45.09 1.95 11.83
C VAL A 29 44.97 2.32 13.30
N ASP A 30 44.46 1.38 14.11
CA ASP A 30 44.61 1.42 15.55
C ASP A 30 46.03 0.99 15.93
N GLN A 31 46.83 1.95 16.39
CA GLN A 31 48.23 1.78 16.79
C GLN A 31 48.42 0.86 18.01
N THR A 32 47.34 0.50 18.70
CA THR A 32 47.37 -0.40 19.87
C THR A 32 47.13 -1.85 19.47
N THR A 33 46.19 -2.07 18.56
CA THR A 33 45.73 -3.42 18.19
C THR A 33 46.24 -3.87 16.82
N GLY A 34 46.71 -2.96 15.98
CA GLY A 34 47.07 -3.22 14.59
C GLY A 34 45.88 -3.45 13.67
N ALA A 35 44.66 -3.29 14.16
CA ALA A 35 43.48 -3.40 13.34
C ALA A 35 43.31 -2.16 12.46
N ILE A 36 42.89 -2.37 11.22
CA ILE A 36 42.38 -1.27 10.40
C ILE A 36 40.92 -1.04 10.81
N THR A 37 40.61 0.20 11.12
CA THR A 37 39.26 0.71 11.34
C THR A 37 38.79 1.44 10.10
N PHE A 38 37.58 1.12 9.66
CA PHE A 38 36.96 1.72 8.48
C PHE A 38 35.65 2.42 8.85
N GLN A 39 35.51 3.66 8.41
CA GLN A 39 34.33 4.49 8.56
C GLN A 39 33.80 4.85 7.16
N PRO A 40 32.81 4.10 6.63
CA PRO A 40 32.31 4.30 5.27
C PRO A 40 31.54 5.62 5.07
N TYR A 41 30.91 6.15 6.12
CA TYR A 41 29.97 7.28 6.04
C TYR A 41 30.49 8.54 6.75
N VAL A 42 31.75 8.91 6.51
CA VAL A 42 32.35 10.15 7.05
C VAL A 42 32.12 11.28 6.06
N PRO A 43 31.42 12.37 6.44
CA PRO A 43 31.26 13.54 5.59
C PRO A 43 32.62 14.16 5.26
N SER A 44 32.92 14.34 3.97
CA SER A 44 34.12 15.06 3.54
C SER A 44 33.94 16.56 3.76
N THR A 45 34.98 17.25 4.24
CA THR A 45 35.00 18.71 4.30
C THR A 45 35.25 19.37 2.94
N SER A 46 35.66 18.60 1.92
CA SER A 46 36.09 19.10 0.61
C SER A 46 35.18 18.70 -0.55
N ASN A 47 34.22 17.80 -0.35
CA ASN A 47 33.27 17.37 -1.37
C ASN A 47 31.85 17.53 -0.82
N PRO A 48 31.01 18.43 -1.38
CA PRO A 48 29.68 18.74 -0.84
C PRO A 48 28.64 17.61 -0.98
N LEU A 49 28.98 16.52 -1.69
CA LEU A 49 28.17 15.32 -1.77
C LEU A 49 28.15 14.59 -0.41
N SER A 50 27.00 14.04 -0.02
CA SER A 50 26.91 13.21 1.18
C SER A 50 27.78 11.95 1.02
N ALA A 51 28.33 11.42 2.11
CA ALA A 51 29.20 10.23 2.07
C ALA A 51 28.47 9.00 1.49
N GLU A 52 27.15 8.99 1.61
CA GLU A 52 26.24 8.02 1.05
C GLU A 52 26.22 8.03 -0.49
N ILE A 53 26.26 9.22 -1.12
CA ILE A 53 26.31 9.32 -2.59
C ILE A 53 27.61 8.72 -3.13
N ILE A 54 28.75 9.03 -2.49
CA ILE A 54 30.06 8.50 -2.90
C ILE A 54 30.10 6.97 -2.73
N ALA A 55 29.54 6.45 -1.63
CA ALA A 55 29.44 5.00 -1.43
C ALA A 55 28.53 4.33 -2.47
N ALA A 56 27.41 4.96 -2.82
CA ALA A 56 26.50 4.48 -3.86
C ALA A 56 27.15 4.43 -5.25
N GLN A 57 27.94 5.45 -5.61
CA GLN A 57 28.74 5.46 -6.86
C GLN A 57 29.77 4.31 -6.96
N ASN A 58 30.09 3.67 -5.83
CA ASN A 58 30.99 2.52 -5.76
C ASN A 58 30.24 1.21 -5.45
N ASP A 59 28.92 1.14 -5.66
CA ASP A 59 28.07 -0.02 -5.31
C ASP A 59 28.25 -0.51 -3.86
N TYR A 60 28.64 0.40 -2.97
CA TYR A 60 29.00 0.13 -1.58
C TYR A 60 30.13 -0.90 -1.40
N GLN A 61 30.94 -1.13 -2.45
CA GLN A 61 32.14 -1.96 -2.43
C GLN A 61 33.38 -1.12 -2.09
N PHE A 62 33.95 -1.31 -0.90
CA PHE A 62 35.16 -0.61 -0.50
C PHE A 62 36.40 -1.40 -0.91
N ALA A 63 37.45 -0.67 -1.28
CA ALA A 63 38.80 -1.17 -1.46
C ALA A 63 39.75 -0.28 -0.63
N ILE A 64 40.44 -0.88 0.32
CA ILE A 64 41.41 -0.21 1.19
C ILE A 64 42.80 -0.72 0.82
N SER A 65 43.62 0.17 0.28
CA SER A 65 45.03 -0.07 0.02
C SER A 65 45.88 0.50 1.15
N TYR A 66 46.92 -0.23 1.56
CA TYR A 66 47.90 0.22 2.55
C TYR A 66 49.23 -0.47 2.29
N GLN A 67 50.31 0.17 2.73
CA GLN A 67 51.65 -0.36 2.59
C GLN A 67 52.18 -0.78 3.97
N VAL A 68 52.79 -1.97 4.03
CA VAL A 68 53.56 -2.41 5.19
C VAL A 68 54.97 -2.70 4.70
N GLU A 69 55.94 -1.95 5.22
CA GLU A 69 57.32 -1.96 4.73
C GLU A 69 57.37 -1.69 3.21
N ASN A 70 57.69 -2.70 2.39
CA ASN A 70 57.76 -2.59 0.92
C ASN A 70 56.63 -3.37 0.20
N THR A 71 55.67 -3.92 0.93
CA THR A 71 54.57 -4.72 0.36
C THR A 71 53.26 -3.92 0.42
N ILE A 72 52.56 -3.85 -0.72
CA ILE A 72 51.24 -3.23 -0.80
C ILE A 72 50.19 -4.32 -0.60
N TYR A 73 49.26 -4.06 0.31
CA TYR A 73 48.11 -4.90 0.60
C TYR A 73 46.84 -4.19 0.18
N GLN A 74 45.85 -4.98 -0.25
CA GLN A 74 44.51 -4.50 -0.57
C GLN A 74 43.49 -5.33 0.20
N LEU A 75 42.52 -4.64 0.79
CA LEU A 75 41.38 -5.22 1.48
C LEU A 75 40.11 -4.78 0.78
N ASP A 76 39.41 -5.74 0.19
CA ASP A 76 38.14 -5.53 -0.48
C ASP A 76 37.00 -6.00 0.41
N GLY A 77 35.87 -5.30 0.35
CA GLY A 77 34.67 -5.72 1.05
C GLY A 77 33.48 -4.87 0.67
N SER A 78 32.36 -5.10 1.35
CA SER A 78 31.11 -4.36 1.11
C SER A 78 30.53 -3.86 2.42
N VAL A 79 29.81 -2.75 2.35
CA VAL A 79 29.08 -2.17 3.49
C VAL A 79 27.62 -1.99 3.14
N LEU A 80 26.75 -2.10 4.14
CA LEU A 80 25.33 -1.89 3.95
C LEU A 80 24.97 -0.41 4.05
N PRO A 81 24.17 0.14 3.11
CA PRO A 81 23.62 1.48 3.24
C PRO A 81 22.92 1.65 4.61
N LEU A 82 23.31 2.67 5.36
CA LEU A 82 22.72 2.98 6.66
C LEU A 82 21.79 4.19 6.56
N TYR A 83 20.69 4.12 7.29
CA TYR A 83 19.68 5.17 7.37
C TYR A 83 19.62 5.74 8.77
N LYS A 84 19.09 6.95 8.91
CA LYS A 84 18.82 7.55 10.23
C LYS A 84 17.56 6.95 10.83
N ASP A 85 17.67 6.39 12.03
CA ASP A 85 16.53 5.97 12.84
C ASP A 85 15.80 7.18 13.47
N GLN A 86 14.75 6.91 14.25
CA GLN A 86 13.97 7.96 14.95
C GLN A 86 14.82 8.77 15.96
N SER A 87 15.95 8.23 16.42
CA SER A 87 16.92 8.88 17.30
C SER A 87 18.09 9.50 16.54
N ASN A 88 17.99 9.60 15.21
CA ASN A 88 19.02 10.12 14.29
C ASN A 88 20.35 9.32 14.36
N LYS A 89 20.29 8.02 14.66
CA LYS A 89 21.43 7.10 14.64
C LYS A 89 21.45 6.26 13.37
N PRO A 90 22.62 5.86 12.84
CA PRO A 90 22.72 4.94 11.71
C PRO A 90 22.12 3.56 12.04
N ALA A 91 21.22 3.08 11.20
CA ALA A 91 20.52 1.81 11.33
C ALA A 91 20.26 1.17 9.97
N LEU A 92 20.20 -0.16 9.92
CA LEU A 92 19.79 -0.89 8.73
C LEU A 92 18.27 -0.71 8.53
N ARG A 93 17.89 -0.25 7.34
CA ARG A 93 16.49 -0.06 6.97
C ARG A 93 15.95 -1.22 6.16
N PHE A 94 16.69 -1.65 5.15
CA PHE A 94 16.23 -2.60 4.16
C PHE A 94 16.92 -3.95 4.33
N SER A 95 16.16 -5.03 4.15
CA SER A 95 16.67 -6.42 4.15
C SER A 95 16.25 -7.13 2.88
N LYS A 96 17.22 -7.71 2.17
CA LYS A 96 17.05 -8.50 0.95
C LYS A 96 16.47 -9.88 1.25
N VAL A 97 15.49 -10.30 0.46
CA VAL A 97 14.75 -11.55 0.62
C VAL A 97 14.69 -12.27 -0.73
N SER A 98 15.05 -13.55 -0.75
CA SER A 98 14.97 -14.39 -1.94
C SER A 98 13.52 -14.67 -2.36
N GLN A 99 13.33 -15.21 -3.56
CA GLN A 99 12.02 -15.51 -4.13
C GLN A 99 11.16 -16.45 -3.26
N ASP A 100 11.78 -17.33 -2.49
CA ASP A 100 11.14 -18.27 -1.57
C ASP A 100 10.85 -17.69 -0.18
N GLY A 101 11.09 -16.39 0.03
CA GLY A 101 10.82 -15.71 1.30
C GLY A 101 11.94 -15.81 2.33
N THR A 102 13.06 -16.46 2.02
CA THR A 102 14.21 -16.56 2.94
C THR A 102 15.00 -15.23 2.96
N PRO A 103 15.25 -14.62 4.13
CA PRO A 103 16.17 -13.49 4.23
C PRO A 103 17.57 -13.93 3.77
N LEU A 104 18.22 -13.12 2.92
CA LEU A 104 19.58 -13.43 2.48
C LEU A 104 20.57 -13.42 3.66
N SER A 105 21.66 -14.17 3.51
CA SER A 105 22.73 -14.24 4.50
C SER A 105 23.32 -12.85 4.79
N PRO A 106 23.90 -12.60 5.97
CA PRO A 106 24.51 -11.29 6.28
C PRO A 106 25.54 -10.82 5.25
N GLU A 107 26.26 -11.75 4.61
CA GLU A 107 27.20 -11.43 3.54
C GLU A 107 26.47 -11.01 2.26
N ASP A 108 25.45 -11.76 1.86
CA ASP A 108 24.67 -11.49 0.65
C ASP A 108 23.78 -10.23 0.78
N GLN A 109 23.41 -9.83 2.00
CA GLN A 109 22.78 -8.53 2.24
C GLN A 109 23.65 -7.39 1.69
N ALA A 110 24.98 -7.49 1.85
CA ALA A 110 25.95 -6.47 1.44
C ALA A 110 26.41 -6.61 -0.02
N ARG A 111 25.94 -7.62 -0.77
CA ARG A 111 26.37 -7.83 -2.16
C ARG A 111 25.44 -7.15 -3.18
N PRO A 112 25.96 -6.57 -4.26
CA PRO A 112 25.16 -6.04 -5.36
C PRO A 112 24.50 -7.15 -6.19
N ALA A 113 23.54 -6.76 -7.04
CA ALA A 113 22.66 -7.67 -7.76
C ALA A 113 23.37 -8.57 -8.78
N ASN A 114 24.52 -8.15 -9.30
CA ASN A 114 25.33 -8.97 -10.20
C ASN A 114 26.06 -10.14 -9.50
N VAL A 115 26.00 -10.23 -8.16
CA VAL A 115 26.63 -11.28 -7.36
C VAL A 115 25.61 -12.07 -6.52
N SER A 116 24.47 -11.46 -6.16
CA SER A 116 23.42 -12.09 -5.36
C SER A 116 22.05 -11.61 -5.84
N ASP A 117 21.13 -12.54 -6.10
CA ASP A 117 19.77 -12.21 -6.53
C ASP A 117 18.81 -12.16 -5.33
N TRP A 118 17.95 -11.14 -5.29
CA TRP A 118 16.81 -11.06 -4.39
C TRP A 118 15.57 -10.62 -5.15
N SER A 119 14.42 -11.10 -4.72
CA SER A 119 13.13 -10.79 -5.36
C SER A 119 12.32 -9.78 -4.56
N CYS A 120 12.62 -9.62 -3.27
CA CYS A 120 11.94 -8.68 -2.40
C CYS A 120 12.88 -7.95 -1.43
N ILE A 121 12.41 -6.80 -0.96
CA ILE A 121 13.02 -6.02 0.12
C ILE A 121 12.00 -5.85 1.24
N THR A 122 12.39 -6.13 2.48
CA THR A 122 11.63 -5.67 3.67
C THR A 122 12.16 -4.31 4.11
N ASP A 123 11.27 -3.32 4.26
CA ASP A 123 11.55 -1.99 4.80
C ASP A 123 11.15 -1.92 6.28
N ASN A 124 12.14 -1.97 7.17
CA ASN A 124 11.92 -1.93 8.62
C ASN A 124 11.37 -0.57 9.11
N LYS A 125 11.43 0.48 8.29
CA LYS A 125 10.88 1.80 8.67
C LYS A 125 9.37 1.87 8.46
N SER A 126 8.88 1.32 7.36
CA SER A 126 7.46 1.31 6.99
C SER A 126 6.75 0.00 7.33
N GLU A 127 7.51 -1.04 7.67
CA GLU A 127 7.05 -2.43 7.84
C GLU A 127 6.42 -3.01 6.56
N LEU A 128 6.77 -2.44 5.40
CA LEU A 128 6.34 -2.91 4.08
C LEU A 128 7.37 -3.86 3.48
N MET A 129 6.89 -4.79 2.66
CA MET A 129 7.72 -5.59 1.76
C MET A 129 7.44 -5.17 0.33
N TRP A 130 8.50 -4.94 -0.44
CA TRP A 130 8.46 -4.50 -1.83
C TRP A 130 8.98 -5.59 -2.76
N GLN A 131 8.28 -5.79 -3.87
CA GLN A 131 8.78 -6.60 -4.98
C GLN A 131 9.89 -5.82 -5.70
N VAL A 132 11.01 -6.49 -5.97
CA VAL A 132 12.17 -5.90 -6.64
C VAL A 132 12.11 -6.24 -8.12
N PRO A 133 12.23 -5.25 -9.02
CA PRO A 133 12.30 -5.51 -10.46
C PRO A 133 13.44 -6.48 -10.78
N GLN A 134 13.27 -7.32 -11.79
CA GLN A 134 14.26 -8.33 -12.19
C GLN A 134 14.79 -8.02 -13.60
N ALA A 135 15.92 -8.59 -14.00
CA ALA A 135 16.44 -8.42 -15.35
C ALA A 135 15.53 -9.03 -16.45
N ASN A 136 14.72 -10.03 -16.09
CA ASN A 136 13.81 -10.73 -16.98
C ASN A 136 12.69 -11.44 -16.19
N GLY A 137 11.74 -12.05 -16.91
CA GLY A 137 10.66 -12.86 -16.34
C GLY A 137 9.41 -12.04 -15.97
N THR A 138 8.56 -12.61 -15.10
CA THR A 138 7.26 -12.02 -14.72
C THR A 138 7.37 -10.61 -14.14
N TYR A 139 8.45 -10.33 -13.43
CA TYR A 139 8.70 -9.07 -12.73
C TYR A 139 9.86 -8.28 -13.35
N ALA A 140 10.03 -8.40 -14.67
CA ALA A 140 11.10 -7.72 -15.39
C ALA A 140 10.99 -6.20 -15.28
N PHE A 141 12.12 -5.49 -15.23
CA PHE A 141 12.16 -4.03 -15.11
C PHE A 141 11.61 -3.27 -16.32
N ASP A 142 11.57 -3.93 -17.48
CA ASP A 142 11.06 -3.40 -18.75
C ASP A 142 9.61 -3.80 -19.02
N ALA A 143 8.94 -4.43 -18.05
CA ALA A 143 7.55 -4.81 -18.17
C ALA A 143 6.61 -3.62 -17.95
N THR A 144 5.64 -3.43 -18.83
CA THR A 144 4.61 -2.40 -18.73
C THR A 144 3.23 -3.01 -18.60
N TYR A 145 2.35 -2.32 -17.88
CA TYR A 145 1.03 -2.82 -17.55
C TYR A 145 -0.02 -1.73 -17.79
N TYR A 146 -1.18 -2.11 -18.30
CA TYR A 146 -2.37 -1.26 -18.17
C TYR A 146 -2.82 -1.20 -16.71
N TRP A 147 -3.38 -0.07 -16.30
CA TRP A 147 -3.94 0.06 -14.96
C TRP A 147 -5.26 -0.72 -14.82
N GLY A 148 -5.38 -1.54 -13.78
CA GLY A 148 -6.59 -2.30 -13.41
C GLY A 148 -7.02 -3.38 -14.42
N ASP A 149 -8.12 -4.06 -14.12
CA ASP A 149 -8.76 -4.96 -15.10
C ASP A 149 -9.30 -4.19 -16.32
N ARG A 150 -9.15 -4.81 -17.49
CA ARG A 150 -9.46 -4.21 -18.80
C ARG A 150 -10.94 -4.29 -19.19
N THR A 151 -11.81 -4.69 -18.27
CA THR A 151 -13.26 -4.75 -18.52
C THR A 151 -13.91 -3.37 -18.64
N ILE A 152 -13.33 -2.35 -18.00
CA ILE A 152 -13.82 -0.96 -18.02
C ILE A 152 -13.10 -0.12 -19.08
N ASN A 153 -11.83 -0.42 -19.37
CA ASN A 153 -10.96 0.34 -20.26
C ASN A 153 -10.33 -0.57 -21.33
N ASN A 154 -10.81 -0.47 -22.58
CA ASN A 154 -10.37 -1.33 -23.69
C ASN A 154 -9.88 -0.55 -24.92
N ARG A 155 -9.56 0.74 -24.78
CA ARG A 155 -9.10 1.58 -25.90
C ARG A 155 -7.61 1.88 -25.77
N ASP A 156 -6.82 0.93 -26.21
CA ASP A 156 -5.36 0.94 -26.04
C ASP A 156 -4.72 2.05 -26.89
N TYR A 157 -3.90 2.88 -26.26
CA TYR A 157 -3.07 3.84 -26.97
C TYR A 157 -1.81 3.17 -27.51
N SER A 158 -1.18 2.33 -26.69
CA SER A 158 -0.03 1.50 -27.04
C SER A 158 -0.14 0.12 -26.40
N GLU A 159 0.66 -0.84 -26.86
CA GLU A 159 0.64 -2.23 -26.39
C GLU A 159 1.46 -2.39 -25.09
N ALA A 160 0.86 -2.98 -24.06
CA ALA A 160 1.56 -3.35 -22.84
C ALA A 160 2.42 -4.59 -23.05
N ILE A 161 3.63 -4.60 -22.50
CA ILE A 161 4.62 -5.66 -22.70
C ILE A 161 4.94 -6.30 -21.36
N CYS A 162 4.62 -7.59 -21.19
CA CYS A 162 4.92 -8.30 -19.95
C CYS A 162 5.00 -9.82 -20.19
N ALA A 163 5.50 -10.56 -19.21
CA ALA A 163 5.60 -12.03 -19.26
C ALA A 163 4.43 -12.76 -18.56
N LEU A 164 3.27 -12.10 -18.40
CA LEU A 164 2.09 -12.73 -17.79
C LEU A 164 1.40 -13.68 -18.78
N GLY A 165 0.79 -14.75 -18.27
CA GLY A 165 -0.02 -15.69 -19.07
C GLY A 165 -1.40 -15.16 -19.48
N GLY A 166 -1.70 -13.89 -19.20
CA GLY A 166 -2.97 -13.21 -19.50
C GLY A 166 -2.71 -11.77 -19.95
N SER A 167 -3.74 -10.91 -19.93
CA SER A 167 -3.57 -9.50 -20.29
C SER A 167 -2.54 -8.81 -19.38
N CYS A 168 -1.63 -8.03 -19.97
CA CYS A 168 -0.64 -7.24 -19.25
C CYS A 168 -1.28 -6.06 -18.53
N ASN A 169 -1.90 -6.34 -17.39
CA ASN A 169 -2.53 -5.35 -16.54
C ASN A 169 -2.18 -5.58 -15.07
N THR A 170 -2.39 -4.56 -14.24
CA THR A 170 -1.98 -4.61 -12.83
C THR A 170 -2.76 -5.63 -12.01
N ASP A 171 -4.01 -5.92 -12.35
CA ASP A 171 -4.83 -6.90 -11.63
C ASP A 171 -4.31 -8.33 -11.84
N ASN A 172 -3.91 -8.67 -13.07
CA ASN A 172 -3.28 -9.95 -13.40
C ASN A 172 -1.86 -10.05 -12.82
N LEU A 173 -1.09 -8.95 -12.79
CA LEU A 173 0.21 -8.91 -12.12
C LEU A 173 0.07 -9.23 -10.63
N VAL A 174 -0.89 -8.59 -9.96
CA VAL A 174 -1.22 -8.83 -8.55
C VAL A 174 -1.70 -10.27 -8.34
N ALA A 175 -2.57 -10.78 -9.21
CA ALA A 175 -3.06 -12.15 -9.13
C ALA A 175 -1.92 -13.17 -9.26
N GLU A 176 -1.00 -12.96 -10.21
CA GLU A 176 0.13 -13.85 -10.44
C GLU A 176 1.11 -13.84 -9.25
N ALA A 177 1.44 -12.66 -8.69
CA ALA A 177 2.28 -12.57 -7.48
C ALA A 177 1.68 -13.30 -6.28
N ASN A 178 0.37 -13.17 -6.08
CA ASN A 178 -0.34 -13.85 -5.01
C ASN A 178 -0.46 -15.36 -5.23
N LYS A 179 -0.63 -15.79 -6.49
CA LYS A 179 -0.66 -17.20 -6.87
C LYS A 179 0.71 -17.88 -6.70
N GLN A 180 1.78 -17.20 -7.10
CA GLN A 180 3.16 -17.66 -6.93
C GLN A 180 3.61 -17.62 -5.46
N LYS A 181 2.88 -16.91 -4.60
CA LYS A 181 3.31 -16.53 -3.26
C LYS A 181 4.71 -15.91 -3.29
N LEU A 182 4.89 -14.87 -4.12
CA LEU A 182 6.17 -14.20 -4.27
C LEU A 182 6.75 -13.85 -2.88
N CYS A 183 7.98 -14.32 -2.63
CA CYS A 183 8.69 -14.17 -1.34
C CYS A 183 7.95 -14.80 -0.14
N ASP A 184 7.29 -15.93 -0.37
CA ASP A 184 6.42 -16.66 0.58
C ASP A 184 5.30 -15.80 1.19
N ARG A 185 4.82 -14.81 0.41
CA ARG A 185 3.75 -13.90 0.82
C ARG A 185 2.58 -13.95 -0.13
N SER A 186 1.39 -13.80 0.42
CA SER A 186 0.17 -13.42 -0.29
C SER A 186 -0.33 -12.07 0.22
N GLY A 187 -1.29 -11.45 -0.47
CA GLY A 187 -1.74 -10.08 -0.23
C GLY A 187 -0.88 -9.02 -0.91
N TRP A 188 -0.08 -9.38 -1.93
CA TRP A 188 0.55 -8.42 -2.84
C TRP A 188 -0.51 -7.55 -3.50
N ARG A 189 -0.19 -6.29 -3.72
CA ARG A 189 -1.07 -5.27 -4.30
C ARG A 189 -0.24 -4.13 -4.88
N LEU A 190 -0.89 -3.26 -5.65
CA LEU A 190 -0.32 -1.95 -5.97
C LEU A 190 -0.16 -1.11 -4.69
N ALA A 191 0.88 -0.27 -4.69
CA ALA A 191 1.16 0.66 -3.63
C ALA A 191 0.26 1.91 -3.70
N THR A 192 -0.07 2.49 -2.55
CA THR A 192 -0.59 3.87 -2.48
C THR A 192 0.52 4.87 -2.82
N ARG A 193 0.18 6.14 -3.05
CA ARG A 193 1.19 7.19 -3.22
C ARG A 193 1.96 7.42 -1.92
N ALA A 194 1.30 7.35 -0.77
CA ALA A 194 1.96 7.44 0.53
C ALA A 194 2.96 6.28 0.78
N GLU A 195 2.67 5.08 0.28
CA GLU A 195 3.60 3.94 0.36
C GLU A 195 4.80 4.14 -0.54
N TRP A 196 4.60 4.57 -1.79
CA TRP A 196 5.69 4.93 -2.69
C TRP A 196 6.64 5.95 -2.05
N GLN A 197 6.12 7.01 -1.43
CA GLN A 197 6.92 8.00 -0.70
C GLN A 197 7.79 7.43 0.42
N THR A 198 7.50 6.22 0.91
CA THR A 198 8.40 5.58 1.87
C THR A 198 9.74 5.24 1.22
N LEU A 199 9.77 4.80 -0.05
CA LEU A 199 11.01 4.44 -0.74
C LEU A 199 11.83 5.64 -1.22
N LEU A 200 11.17 6.76 -1.49
CA LEU A 200 11.78 7.91 -2.18
C LEU A 200 12.70 8.71 -1.24
N ASP A 201 13.89 9.03 -1.75
CA ASP A 201 14.84 9.95 -1.12
C ASP A 201 15.38 10.92 -2.16
N LYS A 202 15.03 12.19 -2.00
CA LYS A 202 15.43 13.26 -2.90
C LYS A 202 16.93 13.42 -3.07
N ASN A 203 17.71 13.02 -2.07
CA ASN A 203 19.17 13.13 -2.14
C ASN A 203 19.80 12.05 -3.04
N LEU A 204 19.01 11.08 -3.50
CA LEU A 204 19.43 10.05 -4.45
C LEU A 204 19.04 10.37 -5.90
N PHE A 205 18.25 11.42 -6.13
CA PHE A 205 17.91 11.86 -7.48
C PHE A 205 19.07 12.63 -8.10
N ASP A 206 19.47 12.26 -9.32
CA ASP A 206 20.54 12.92 -10.05
C ASP A 206 20.23 12.85 -11.56
N GLU A 207 19.97 14.02 -12.15
CA GLU A 207 19.59 14.14 -13.57
C GLU A 207 20.76 13.81 -14.51
N ASP A 208 21.99 14.21 -14.16
CA ASP A 208 23.18 14.02 -14.99
C ASP A 208 23.51 12.53 -15.19
N THR A 209 23.31 11.73 -14.13
CA THR A 209 23.54 10.29 -14.12
C THR A 209 22.28 9.46 -14.38
N LYS A 210 21.13 10.11 -14.56
CA LYS A 210 19.81 9.48 -14.73
C LYS A 210 19.45 8.53 -13.58
N GLN A 211 19.76 8.94 -12.35
CA GLN A 211 19.48 8.15 -11.16
C GLN A 211 18.09 8.48 -10.60
N SER A 212 17.27 7.45 -10.43
CA SER A 212 15.96 7.56 -9.79
C SER A 212 16.11 7.81 -8.27
N PRO A 213 15.10 8.39 -7.61
CA PRO A 213 15.13 8.71 -6.17
C PRO A 213 14.96 7.50 -5.25
N VAL A 214 15.39 6.32 -5.70
CA VAL A 214 15.30 5.07 -4.96
C VAL A 214 16.69 4.48 -4.88
N ASN A 215 17.03 3.87 -3.75
CA ASN A 215 18.36 3.28 -3.59
C ASN A 215 18.54 2.05 -4.48
N ASN A 216 19.23 2.22 -5.61
CA ASN A 216 19.49 1.19 -6.60
C ASN A 216 20.28 -0.01 -6.06
N PHE A 217 21.00 0.12 -4.93
CA PHE A 217 21.61 -1.02 -4.26
C PHE A 217 20.59 -2.07 -3.78
N TYR A 218 19.36 -1.64 -3.50
CA TYR A 218 18.24 -2.51 -3.15
C TYR A 218 17.26 -2.72 -4.32
N PHE A 219 17.25 -1.81 -5.30
CA PHE A 219 16.37 -1.81 -6.48
C PHE A 219 17.20 -1.62 -7.78
N PRO A 220 18.00 -2.61 -8.20
CA PRO A 220 19.11 -2.47 -9.16
C PRO A 220 18.71 -2.12 -10.59
N TYR A 221 17.43 -2.22 -10.95
CA TYR A 221 16.96 -1.95 -12.31
C TYR A 221 16.00 -0.75 -12.38
N ILE A 222 15.82 -0.02 -11.28
CA ILE A 222 14.83 1.05 -11.23
C ILE A 222 15.23 2.26 -12.08
N ASP A 223 16.53 2.54 -12.19
CA ASP A 223 17.09 3.64 -13.01
C ASP A 223 16.85 3.45 -14.52
N SER A 224 16.48 2.24 -14.96
CA SER A 224 16.05 1.99 -16.35
C SER A 224 14.71 2.64 -16.69
N ASN A 225 13.97 3.08 -15.65
CA ASN A 225 12.70 3.79 -15.72
C ASN A 225 12.84 5.19 -15.09
N TYR A 226 13.98 5.85 -15.35
CA TYR A 226 14.26 7.22 -14.90
C TYR A 226 13.20 8.21 -15.39
N ASP A 227 12.73 9.08 -14.49
CA ASP A 227 11.73 10.13 -14.77
C ASP A 227 10.43 9.59 -15.40
N GLU A 228 10.06 8.35 -15.04
CA GLU A 228 8.83 7.71 -15.49
C GLU A 228 7.72 7.72 -14.44
N ALA A 229 6.50 7.48 -14.91
CA ALA A 229 5.33 7.34 -14.07
C ALA A 229 5.10 5.89 -13.63
N TYR A 230 4.82 5.70 -12.35
CA TYR A 230 4.61 4.37 -11.77
C TYR A 230 3.19 4.23 -11.27
N TRP A 231 2.51 3.14 -11.64
CA TRP A 231 1.13 2.95 -11.18
C TRP A 231 1.01 2.89 -9.66
N THR A 232 -0.05 3.53 -9.17
CA THR A 232 -0.52 3.38 -7.78
C THR A 232 -1.86 2.67 -7.74
N ASN A 233 -2.34 2.35 -6.54
CA ASN A 233 -3.54 1.56 -6.32
C ASN A 233 -4.87 2.33 -6.47
N SER A 234 -4.85 3.57 -6.96
CA SER A 234 -6.02 4.44 -6.96
C SER A 234 -6.24 5.12 -8.30
N PHE A 235 -7.50 5.51 -8.53
CA PHE A 235 -7.94 6.22 -9.72
C PHE A 235 -9.14 7.11 -9.40
N THR A 236 -9.39 8.08 -10.27
CA THR A 236 -10.48 9.06 -10.21
C THR A 236 -11.48 8.78 -11.32
N LEU A 237 -12.60 8.16 -10.98
CA LEU A 237 -13.80 8.05 -11.81
C LEU A 237 -14.49 9.40 -12.00
N TYR A 238 -14.82 9.73 -13.24
CA TYR A 238 -15.68 10.86 -13.60
C TYR A 238 -17.07 10.35 -14.00
N PRO A 239 -18.14 10.63 -13.23
CA PRO A 239 -19.49 10.09 -13.51
C PRO A 239 -20.06 10.45 -14.89
N ASN A 240 -19.57 11.53 -15.50
CA ASN A 240 -20.02 12.00 -16.80
C ASN A 240 -18.91 11.88 -17.87
N GLY A 241 -17.89 11.05 -17.61
CA GLY A 241 -16.64 11.02 -18.36
C GLY A 241 -15.71 12.19 -18.01
N HIS A 242 -14.43 12.05 -18.34
CA HIS A 242 -13.42 13.09 -18.15
C HIS A 242 -13.80 14.39 -18.90
N ASP A 243 -14.30 14.25 -20.13
CA ASP A 243 -14.88 15.35 -20.91
C ASP A 243 -16.41 15.36 -20.85
N ILE A 244 -16.99 16.50 -20.44
CA ILE A 244 -18.45 16.74 -20.35
C ILE A 244 -19.17 16.52 -21.70
N LYS A 245 -18.43 16.58 -22.81
CA LYS A 245 -18.89 16.27 -24.17
C LYS A 245 -17.90 15.35 -24.86
N ALA A 246 -17.75 14.13 -24.34
CA ALA A 246 -16.97 13.08 -24.99
C ALA A 246 -17.32 13.01 -26.49
N THR A 247 -16.34 13.26 -27.36
CA THR A 247 -16.51 13.04 -28.79
C THR A 247 -15.94 11.67 -29.11
N ALA A 248 -16.66 10.88 -29.89
CA ALA A 248 -16.09 9.67 -30.45
C ALA A 248 -14.79 10.05 -31.18
N ASP A 249 -13.67 9.48 -30.73
CA ASP A 249 -12.32 9.70 -31.27
C ASP A 249 -11.65 11.03 -30.88
N ASP A 250 -11.97 11.64 -29.73
CA ASP A 250 -11.10 12.69 -29.21
C ASP A 250 -9.69 12.18 -28.89
N TRP A 251 -8.75 13.12 -28.91
CA TRP A 251 -7.35 12.88 -28.63
C TRP A 251 -7.08 12.44 -27.18
N GLN A 252 -8.05 12.59 -26.27
CA GLN A 252 -7.95 12.20 -24.86
C GLN A 252 -8.50 10.78 -24.61
N GLY A 253 -9.14 10.15 -25.59
CA GLY A 253 -9.76 8.83 -25.42
C GLY A 253 -10.94 8.85 -24.46
N SER A 254 -11.58 10.01 -24.25
CA SER A 254 -12.63 10.22 -23.26
C SER A 254 -13.84 9.35 -23.61
N ASN A 255 -14.16 8.42 -22.72
CA ASN A 255 -15.40 7.67 -22.75
C ASN A 255 -16.10 7.83 -21.39
N PRO A 256 -17.42 7.57 -21.30
CA PRO A 256 -18.19 7.82 -20.07
C PRO A 256 -17.78 6.93 -18.87
N LEU A 257 -16.86 5.99 -19.06
CA LEU A 257 -16.42 4.99 -18.08
C LEU A 257 -14.93 5.16 -17.67
N VAL A 258 -14.15 6.04 -18.30
CA VAL A 258 -12.72 6.19 -17.96
C VAL A 258 -12.49 7.26 -16.89
N GLY A 259 -11.71 6.89 -15.89
CA GLY A 259 -11.17 7.77 -14.87
C GLY A 259 -9.65 7.95 -14.98
N ASP A 260 -9.08 8.84 -14.18
CA ASP A 260 -7.62 9.07 -14.15
C ASP A 260 -6.97 8.09 -13.18
N ALA A 261 -6.06 7.25 -13.65
CA ALA A 261 -5.26 6.42 -12.77
C ALA A 261 -4.17 7.29 -12.14
N HIS A 262 -3.95 7.12 -10.84
CA HIS A 262 -2.93 7.90 -10.15
C HIS A 262 -1.57 7.21 -10.27
N VAL A 263 -0.55 8.04 -10.41
CA VAL A 263 0.84 7.60 -10.49
C VAL A 263 1.70 8.26 -9.44
N MET A 264 2.83 7.62 -9.16
CA MET A 264 3.99 8.26 -8.56
C MET A 264 4.93 8.68 -9.68
N TRP A 265 5.26 9.97 -9.79
CA TRP A 265 6.26 10.43 -10.74
C TRP A 265 7.66 10.28 -10.15
N MET A 266 8.56 9.55 -10.80
CA MET A 266 9.92 9.27 -10.31
C MET A 266 10.95 10.32 -10.75
N GLY A 267 10.56 11.60 -10.66
CA GLY A 267 11.39 12.78 -10.97
C GLY A 267 11.77 13.59 -9.72
N GLU A 268 12.39 14.77 -9.89
CA GLU A 268 12.99 15.58 -8.81
C GLU A 268 12.03 15.88 -7.64
N ASP A 269 10.75 16.14 -7.93
CA ASP A 269 9.76 16.59 -6.95
C ASP A 269 8.94 15.45 -6.31
N PHE A 270 9.07 14.21 -6.82
CA PHE A 270 8.25 13.05 -6.39
C PHE A 270 6.76 13.33 -6.41
N ASP A 271 6.33 14.11 -7.38
CA ASP A 271 5.00 14.68 -7.39
C ASP A 271 3.94 13.60 -7.62
N PHE A 272 2.81 13.81 -6.95
CA PHE A 272 1.62 13.05 -7.21
C PHE A 272 1.00 13.56 -8.49
N ALA A 273 0.98 12.72 -9.53
CA ALA A 273 0.35 13.05 -10.79
C ALA A 273 -0.86 12.16 -11.05
N ASN A 274 -1.79 12.71 -11.82
CA ASN A 274 -2.97 12.01 -12.31
C ASN A 274 -2.77 11.78 -13.80
N MET A 275 -2.84 10.53 -14.23
CA MET A 275 -2.77 10.19 -15.64
C MET A 275 -4.16 10.30 -16.25
N PRO A 276 -4.40 11.24 -17.19
CA PRO A 276 -5.70 11.37 -17.85
C PRO A 276 -6.08 10.08 -18.59
N PRO A 277 -7.34 9.89 -19.02
CA PRO A 277 -7.83 8.63 -19.58
C PRO A 277 -6.95 8.02 -20.66
N ARG A 278 -6.45 8.82 -21.60
CA ARG A 278 -5.47 8.37 -22.60
C ARG A 278 -4.22 7.77 -21.98
N SER A 279 -3.61 8.45 -21.01
CA SER A 279 -2.39 7.99 -20.35
C SER A 279 -2.65 6.84 -19.39
N THR A 280 -3.89 6.61 -18.94
CA THR A 280 -4.25 5.33 -18.27
C THR A 280 -4.26 4.13 -19.21
N ASN A 281 -4.49 4.37 -20.51
CA ASN A 281 -4.36 3.39 -21.58
C ASN A 281 -2.95 3.34 -22.19
N GLU A 282 -2.03 4.20 -21.73
CA GLU A 282 -0.59 4.03 -21.94
C GLU A 282 -0.08 3.05 -20.87
N PRO A 283 0.57 1.94 -21.24
CA PRO A 283 1.16 1.03 -20.28
C PRO A 283 2.30 1.68 -19.52
N HIS A 284 2.28 1.60 -18.19
CA HIS A 284 3.35 2.10 -17.33
C HIS A 284 3.92 0.99 -16.46
N PHE A 285 5.11 1.22 -15.93
CA PHE A 285 5.77 0.32 -14.99
C PHE A 285 5.11 0.40 -13.60
N THR A 286 5.27 -0.64 -12.79
CA THR A 286 4.88 -0.59 -11.37
C THR A 286 5.59 -1.67 -10.57
N MET A 287 5.69 -1.46 -9.25
CA MET A 287 6.13 -2.48 -8.30
C MET A 287 4.99 -2.84 -7.36
N LEU A 288 5.01 -4.08 -6.90
CA LEU A 288 4.06 -4.55 -5.90
C LEU A 288 4.58 -4.30 -4.48
N VAL A 289 3.63 -4.08 -3.57
CA VAL A 289 3.89 -3.97 -2.13
C VAL A 289 3.03 -4.95 -1.35
N ASN A 290 3.52 -5.38 -0.20
CA ASN A 290 2.87 -6.24 0.77
C ASN A 290 3.05 -5.65 2.18
N GLY A 291 2.06 -5.85 3.04
CA GLY A 291 2.07 -5.32 4.41
C GLY A 291 0.94 -4.32 4.66
N THR A 292 1.05 -3.60 5.78
CA THR A 292 0.00 -2.71 6.25
C THR A 292 -0.23 -1.55 5.31
N VAL A 293 -1.47 -1.39 4.85
CA VAL A 293 -1.83 -0.28 3.94
C VAL A 293 -1.53 1.05 4.63
N ILE A 294 -0.62 1.83 4.05
CA ILE A 294 -0.41 3.23 4.44
C ILE A 294 -1.30 4.07 3.52
N PRO A 295 -2.43 4.60 4.00
CA PRO A 295 -3.34 5.35 3.14
C PRO A 295 -2.72 6.69 2.73
N ASP A 296 -3.07 7.16 1.53
CA ASP A 296 -2.78 8.53 1.10
C ASP A 296 -3.28 9.53 2.15
N LYS A 297 -2.48 10.57 2.44
CA LYS A 297 -2.73 11.49 3.55
C LYS A 297 -4.11 12.14 3.47
N LYS A 298 -4.71 12.21 4.67
CA LYS A 298 -6.12 12.47 4.99
C LYS A 298 -6.45 13.96 5.06
N GLY A 299 -6.45 14.63 3.92
CA GLY A 299 -7.32 15.81 3.71
C GLY A 299 -8.79 15.41 3.43
N ASN A 300 -9.07 14.11 3.43
CA ASN A 300 -10.14 13.48 2.68
C ASN A 300 -11.12 12.66 3.53
N ASP A 301 -11.05 12.78 4.87
CA ASP A 301 -12.04 12.16 5.75
C ASP A 301 -13.42 12.75 5.43
N VAL A 302 -14.32 11.94 4.89
CA VAL A 302 -15.72 12.33 4.71
C VAL A 302 -16.42 12.01 6.02
N PRO A 303 -16.78 13.01 6.86
CA PRO A 303 -17.22 12.71 8.22
C PRO A 303 -18.57 12.02 8.26
N LYS A 304 -19.42 12.23 7.23
CA LYS A 304 -20.71 11.56 6.95
C LYS A 304 -21.02 11.73 5.46
N LEU A 305 -21.57 10.71 4.81
CA LEU A 305 -22.02 10.86 3.42
C LEU A 305 -23.23 11.81 3.38
N SER A 306 -23.12 12.89 2.60
CA SER A 306 -24.22 13.84 2.39
C SER A 306 -25.28 13.31 1.44
N THR A 307 -24.87 12.45 0.50
CA THR A 307 -25.77 11.76 -0.43
C THR A 307 -26.42 10.58 0.28
N GLN A 308 -27.74 10.48 0.17
CA GLN A 308 -28.47 9.33 0.69
C GLN A 308 -28.10 8.07 -0.09
N LEU A 309 -27.57 7.07 0.61
CA LEU A 309 -27.32 5.75 0.06
C LEU A 309 -28.63 4.96 0.00
N THR A 310 -29.15 4.68 -1.19
CA THR A 310 -30.38 3.90 -1.35
C THR A 310 -30.11 2.40 -1.29
N PRO A 311 -31.01 1.61 -0.66
CA PRO A 311 -30.97 0.15 -0.74
C PRO A 311 -31.05 -0.35 -2.19
N GLN A 312 -30.41 -1.49 -2.47
CA GLN A 312 -30.50 -2.14 -3.77
C GLN A 312 -31.86 -2.82 -3.93
N ASN A 313 -32.45 -2.76 -5.12
CA ASN A 313 -33.65 -3.53 -5.45
C ASN A 313 -33.26 -4.95 -5.90
N ILE A 314 -33.83 -5.97 -5.25
CA ILE A 314 -33.65 -7.36 -5.63
C ILE A 314 -34.97 -7.92 -6.12
N VAL A 315 -34.93 -8.57 -7.28
CA VAL A 315 -36.10 -9.22 -7.90
C VAL A 315 -36.59 -10.35 -6.99
N GLU A 316 -37.91 -10.48 -6.89
CA GLU A 316 -38.54 -11.56 -6.10
C GLU A 316 -37.99 -12.94 -6.50
N GLY A 317 -37.60 -13.74 -5.52
CA GLY A 317 -37.11 -15.10 -5.72
C GLY A 317 -35.64 -15.22 -6.18
N VAL A 318 -34.91 -14.11 -6.34
CA VAL A 318 -33.46 -14.14 -6.64
C VAL A 318 -32.67 -14.11 -5.33
N ASP A 319 -31.75 -15.06 -5.17
CA ASP A 319 -30.81 -15.08 -4.05
C ASP A 319 -29.70 -14.04 -4.25
N GLU A 320 -29.66 -13.03 -3.38
CA GLU A 320 -28.67 -11.97 -3.40
C GLU A 320 -27.22 -12.48 -3.22
N ASN A 321 -27.04 -13.67 -2.62
CA ASN A 321 -25.72 -14.21 -2.29
C ASN A 321 -25.02 -14.84 -3.51
N LEU A 322 -25.73 -15.10 -4.61
CA LEU A 322 -25.10 -15.67 -5.81
C LEU A 322 -24.15 -14.69 -6.51
N ASN A 323 -24.39 -13.38 -6.37
CA ASN A 323 -23.66 -12.34 -7.09
C ASN A 323 -23.08 -11.27 -6.16
N TRP A 324 -22.84 -11.59 -4.89
CA TRP A 324 -22.39 -10.60 -3.90
C TRP A 324 -21.09 -9.88 -4.31
N GLN A 325 -20.22 -10.56 -5.06
CA GLN A 325 -18.93 -10.03 -5.53
C GLN A 325 -19.07 -8.87 -6.52
N SER A 326 -20.25 -8.66 -7.12
CA SER A 326 -20.49 -7.46 -7.95
C SER A 326 -20.55 -6.18 -7.12
N ARG A 327 -20.86 -6.30 -5.83
CA ARG A 327 -21.03 -5.19 -4.89
C ARG A 327 -19.95 -5.13 -3.84
N PHE A 328 -19.47 -6.27 -3.33
CA PHE A 328 -18.56 -6.26 -2.20
C PHE A 328 -17.20 -6.87 -2.49
N VAL A 329 -16.19 -6.36 -1.78
CA VAL A 329 -14.83 -6.92 -1.74
C VAL A 329 -14.46 -7.13 -0.29
N LYS A 330 -13.99 -8.32 0.08
CA LYS A 330 -13.47 -8.62 1.43
C LYS A 330 -12.02 -8.19 1.56
N HIS A 331 -11.70 -7.61 2.72
CA HIS A 331 -10.37 -7.13 3.08
C HIS A 331 -9.86 -7.79 4.37
N GLY A 332 -8.55 -7.99 4.43
CA GLY A 332 -7.85 -8.49 5.61
C GLY A 332 -7.58 -7.42 6.66
N THR A 333 -6.94 -7.82 7.76
CA THR A 333 -6.68 -6.97 8.93
C THR A 333 -5.89 -5.71 8.63
N LEU A 334 -5.03 -5.75 7.61
CA LEU A 334 -4.17 -4.63 7.24
C LEU A 334 -4.73 -3.75 6.11
N GLY A 335 -5.97 -4.01 5.68
CA GLY A 335 -6.69 -3.21 4.67
C GLY A 335 -6.52 -3.68 3.23
N GLN A 336 -5.68 -4.68 2.98
CA GLN A 336 -5.50 -5.30 1.67
C GLN A 336 -6.76 -6.09 1.27
N ALA A 337 -7.16 -6.00 0.00
CA ALA A 337 -8.18 -6.89 -0.55
C ALA A 337 -7.68 -8.34 -0.48
N LEU A 338 -8.55 -9.26 -0.10
CA LEU A 338 -8.19 -10.68 -0.03
C LEU A 338 -8.10 -11.26 -1.45
N THR A 339 -7.07 -12.06 -1.70
CA THR A 339 -6.96 -12.79 -2.98
C THR A 339 -8.11 -13.79 -3.16
N LEU A 340 -8.52 -14.45 -2.06
CA LEU A 340 -9.66 -15.37 -2.04
C LEU A 340 -10.88 -14.68 -1.42
N GLN A 341 -11.81 -14.25 -2.27
CA GLN A 341 -13.04 -13.57 -1.85
C GLN A 341 -14.03 -14.49 -1.11
N ASP A 342 -13.91 -15.81 -1.25
CA ASP A 342 -14.72 -16.77 -0.48
C ASP A 342 -14.12 -17.12 0.89
N SER A 343 -13.04 -16.45 1.30
CA SER A 343 -12.44 -16.62 2.62
C SER A 343 -13.48 -16.41 3.73
N THR A 344 -13.39 -17.24 4.77
CA THR A 344 -14.13 -17.08 6.02
C THR A 344 -13.41 -16.18 7.02
N ASP A 345 -12.13 -15.91 6.79
CA ASP A 345 -11.28 -15.04 7.60
C ASP A 345 -11.04 -13.72 6.86
N TRP A 346 -11.88 -12.74 7.17
CA TRP A 346 -11.77 -11.36 6.69
C TRP A 346 -12.21 -10.39 7.81
N THR A 347 -11.77 -9.14 7.71
CA THR A 347 -11.88 -8.16 8.79
C THR A 347 -12.83 -7.01 8.47
N CYS A 348 -12.92 -6.62 7.20
CA CYS A 348 -13.87 -5.61 6.74
C CYS A 348 -14.22 -5.83 5.27
N THR A 349 -15.25 -5.12 4.83
CA THR A 349 -15.83 -5.30 3.50
C THR A 349 -15.99 -3.96 2.80
N SER A 350 -15.46 -3.80 1.59
CA SER A 350 -15.73 -2.65 0.73
C SER A 350 -17.08 -2.79 0.04
N ASP A 351 -17.84 -1.69 -0.05
CA ASP A 351 -19.12 -1.61 -0.76
C ASP A 351 -18.96 -0.74 -2.02
N LEU A 352 -19.18 -1.34 -3.19
CA LEU A 352 -18.94 -0.76 -4.51
C LEU A 352 -20.22 -0.20 -5.16
N GLU A 353 -21.40 -0.50 -4.61
CA GLU A 353 -22.71 -0.14 -5.19
C GLU A 353 -22.80 1.37 -5.50
N TYR A 354 -22.20 2.18 -4.64
CA TYR A 354 -22.38 3.63 -4.66
C TYR A 354 -21.36 4.37 -5.53
N ARG A 355 -20.47 3.68 -6.25
CA ARG A 355 -19.47 4.33 -7.12
C ARG A 355 -20.09 5.28 -8.15
N GLY A 356 -21.31 4.99 -8.63
CA GLY A 356 -22.01 5.85 -9.58
C GLY A 356 -22.57 7.15 -8.98
N VAL A 357 -22.89 7.16 -7.68
CA VAL A 357 -23.46 8.33 -6.97
C VAL A 357 -22.45 9.07 -6.08
N LEU A 358 -21.42 8.36 -5.66
CA LEU A 358 -20.30 8.81 -4.84
C LEU A 358 -19.01 8.32 -5.50
N PRO A 359 -18.63 8.90 -6.66
CA PRO A 359 -17.37 8.57 -7.31
C PRO A 359 -16.22 8.81 -6.35
N ASN A 360 -15.15 8.05 -6.53
CA ASN A 360 -13.87 8.25 -5.83
C ASN A 360 -14.00 8.18 -4.31
N THR A 361 -14.94 7.38 -3.83
CA THR A 361 -15.19 7.17 -2.41
C THR A 361 -15.09 5.68 -2.11
N GLN A 362 -14.19 5.32 -1.21
CA GLN A 362 -14.13 3.99 -0.63
C GLN A 362 -15.06 3.95 0.59
N ILE A 363 -15.97 2.98 0.62
CA ILE A 363 -16.85 2.71 1.75
C ILE A 363 -16.49 1.34 2.31
N LEU A 364 -16.07 1.29 3.57
CA LEU A 364 -15.72 0.06 4.28
C LEU A 364 -16.68 -0.18 5.45
N TRP A 365 -17.17 -1.40 5.56
CA TRP A 365 -17.96 -1.89 6.68
C TRP A 365 -17.12 -2.81 7.56
N GLN A 366 -17.12 -2.53 8.86
CA GLN A 366 -16.42 -3.37 9.83
C GLN A 366 -17.12 -4.71 9.98
N ARG A 367 -16.37 -5.81 10.03
CA ARG A 367 -16.86 -7.10 10.53
C ARG A 367 -16.69 -7.17 12.05
N ILE A 368 -17.70 -7.69 12.75
CA ILE A 368 -17.74 -7.72 14.22
C ILE A 368 -18.39 -9.00 14.74
N SER A 369 -17.91 -9.56 15.85
CA SER A 369 -18.49 -10.79 16.41
C SER A 369 -19.99 -10.65 16.69
N LYS A 370 -20.78 -11.68 16.36
CA LYS A 370 -22.22 -11.74 16.73
C LYS A 370 -22.45 -11.63 18.23
N ASN A 371 -21.48 -12.10 19.01
CA ASN A 371 -21.53 -12.15 20.47
C ASN A 371 -20.82 -10.95 21.12
N GLU A 372 -20.45 -9.93 20.33
CA GLU A 372 -19.86 -8.71 20.85
C GLU A 372 -20.78 -8.08 21.91
N PRO A 373 -20.25 -7.68 23.08
CA PRO A 373 -21.05 -7.05 24.13
C PRO A 373 -21.80 -5.83 23.60
N LEU A 374 -23.09 -5.77 23.95
CA LEU A 374 -23.94 -4.61 23.66
C LEU A 374 -23.35 -3.36 24.33
N LYS A 375 -23.59 -2.21 23.71
CA LYS A 375 -23.03 -0.92 24.13
C LYS A 375 -24.15 0.11 24.20
N ASN A 376 -24.07 0.99 25.19
CA ASN A 376 -24.83 2.23 25.12
C ASN A 376 -24.19 3.16 24.07
N HIS A 377 -24.85 4.27 23.75
CA HIS A 377 -24.37 5.13 22.66
C HIS A 377 -22.97 5.70 22.93
N ALA A 378 -22.67 6.10 24.17
CA ALA A 378 -21.35 6.64 24.53
C ALA A 378 -20.24 5.58 24.36
N LEU A 379 -20.46 4.37 24.86
CA LEU A 379 -19.54 3.24 24.69
C LEU A 379 -19.37 2.83 23.22
N ALA A 380 -20.41 2.99 22.40
CA ALA A 380 -20.34 2.74 20.96
C ALA A 380 -19.44 3.76 20.23
N VAL A 381 -19.44 5.02 20.67
CA VAL A 381 -18.53 6.07 20.17
C VAL A 381 -17.09 5.80 20.64
N GLU A 382 -16.87 5.48 21.91
CA GLU A 382 -15.55 5.12 22.44
C GLU A 382 -14.97 3.88 21.74
N TYR A 383 -15.82 2.90 21.42
CA TYR A 383 -15.41 1.73 20.63
C TYR A 383 -14.83 2.12 19.28
N ALA A 384 -15.43 3.09 18.57
CA ALA A 384 -14.88 3.59 17.31
C ALA A 384 -13.48 4.22 17.50
N GLU A 385 -13.24 4.94 18.59
CA GLU A 385 -11.92 5.51 18.89
C GLU A 385 -10.86 4.43 19.15
N ILE A 386 -11.23 3.33 19.83
CA ILE A 386 -10.35 2.18 20.05
C ILE A 386 -9.97 1.55 18.70
N ILE A 387 -10.95 1.32 17.83
CA ILE A 387 -10.73 0.74 16.50
C ILE A 387 -9.85 1.65 15.63
N ASN A 388 -10.02 2.98 15.74
CA ASN A 388 -9.19 3.96 15.03
C ASN A 388 -7.74 3.96 15.50
N LYS A 389 -7.49 3.82 16.80
CA LYS A 389 -6.13 3.67 17.35
C LYS A 389 -5.47 2.37 16.88
N ALA A 390 -6.25 1.31 16.69
CA ALA A 390 -5.78 0.03 16.15
C ALA A 390 -5.60 0.03 14.62
N ALA A 391 -5.98 1.10 13.93
CA ALA A 391 -5.92 1.22 12.48
C ALA A 391 -6.54 0.03 11.72
N LEU A 392 -7.69 -0.49 12.21
CA LEU A 392 -8.32 -1.68 11.64
C LEU A 392 -8.53 -1.52 10.12
N CYS A 393 -8.09 -2.51 9.35
CA CYS A 393 -8.10 -2.47 7.89
C CYS A 393 -7.35 -1.27 7.27
N GLY A 394 -6.30 -0.79 7.93
CA GLY A 394 -5.55 0.40 7.49
C GLY A 394 -6.31 1.72 7.63
N GLN A 395 -7.49 1.72 8.28
CA GLN A 395 -8.34 2.90 8.44
C GLN A 395 -8.28 3.45 9.86
N THR A 396 -8.30 4.78 9.99
CA THR A 396 -8.31 5.47 11.31
C THR A 396 -9.47 6.47 11.45
N ASN A 397 -10.49 6.32 10.62
CA ASN A 397 -11.66 7.20 10.55
C ASN A 397 -12.99 6.41 10.65
N TRP A 398 -12.95 5.23 11.29
CA TRP A 398 -14.12 4.45 11.66
C TRP A 398 -15.06 5.26 12.55
N ARG A 399 -16.35 5.16 12.27
CA ARG A 399 -17.41 5.87 12.98
C ARG A 399 -18.72 5.08 12.97
N LEU A 400 -19.65 5.48 13.82
CA LEU A 400 -21.03 5.00 13.73
C LEU A 400 -21.66 5.49 12.39
N PRO A 401 -22.31 4.60 11.63
CA PRO A 401 -22.99 4.97 10.39
C PRO A 401 -24.18 5.89 10.69
N THR A 402 -24.57 6.72 9.72
CA THR A 402 -25.87 7.37 9.75
C THR A 402 -26.99 6.34 9.53
N GLU A 403 -28.21 6.71 9.90
CA GLU A 403 -29.40 5.91 9.61
C GLU A 403 -29.50 5.52 8.13
N ASN A 404 -29.21 6.44 7.21
CA ASN A 404 -29.28 6.19 5.77
C ASN A 404 -28.13 5.28 5.28
N GLU A 405 -26.91 5.49 5.77
CA GLU A 405 -25.79 4.60 5.46
C GLU A 405 -26.09 3.17 5.93
N LEU A 406 -26.64 2.99 7.13
CA LEU A 406 -26.94 1.65 7.63
C LEU A 406 -28.11 0.98 6.89
N LYS A 407 -29.14 1.76 6.52
CA LYS A 407 -30.23 1.28 5.65
C LYS A 407 -29.75 0.84 4.28
N SER A 408 -28.64 1.38 3.81
CA SER A 408 -28.08 1.07 2.50
C SER A 408 -27.60 -0.38 2.37
N LEU A 409 -27.35 -1.05 3.49
CA LEU A 409 -27.05 -2.49 3.54
C LEU A 409 -28.27 -3.38 3.33
N LEU A 410 -29.47 -2.81 3.32
CA LEU A 410 -30.70 -3.55 3.07
C LEU A 410 -30.87 -3.82 1.57
N VAL A 411 -31.71 -4.81 1.29
CA VAL A 411 -32.32 -4.98 -0.01
C VAL A 411 -33.79 -4.67 0.07
N ASN A 412 -34.30 -3.99 -0.95
CA ASN A 412 -35.71 -3.85 -1.19
C ASN A 412 -36.20 -5.02 -2.04
N THR A 413 -37.14 -5.79 -1.50
CA THR A 413 -37.74 -6.94 -2.18
C THR A 413 -39.26 -6.80 -2.15
N PRO A 414 -39.96 -6.96 -3.28
CA PRO A 414 -41.42 -6.99 -3.28
C PRO A 414 -41.87 -8.30 -2.62
N MET A 415 -42.50 -8.18 -1.45
CA MET A 415 -43.07 -9.31 -0.72
C MET A 415 -44.59 -9.18 -0.73
N TYR A 416 -45.29 -10.16 -1.28
CA TYR A 416 -46.76 -10.14 -1.44
C TYR A 416 -47.29 -8.89 -2.16
N GLY A 417 -46.55 -8.38 -3.14
CA GLY A 417 -46.92 -7.19 -3.91
C GLY A 417 -46.72 -5.85 -3.17
N MET A 418 -46.01 -5.86 -2.03
CA MET A 418 -45.58 -4.65 -1.32
C MET A 418 -44.06 -4.60 -1.19
N ASP A 419 -43.47 -3.44 -1.40
CA ASP A 419 -42.04 -3.22 -1.18
C ASP A 419 -41.70 -3.35 0.32
N SER A 420 -40.73 -4.20 0.64
CA SER A 420 -40.26 -4.42 2.01
C SER A 420 -38.73 -4.43 2.06
N LEU A 421 -38.19 -3.77 3.07
CA LEU A 421 -36.75 -3.75 3.35
C LEU A 421 -36.40 -4.86 4.35
N ARG A 422 -35.37 -5.64 4.03
CA ARG A 422 -34.83 -6.68 4.91
C ARG A 422 -33.30 -6.69 4.92
N ALA A 423 -32.74 -7.33 5.94
CA ALA A 423 -31.30 -7.62 5.99
C ALA A 423 -30.89 -8.49 4.79
N SER A 424 -29.70 -8.21 4.24
CA SER A 424 -29.17 -8.83 3.02
C SER A 424 -27.76 -9.40 3.24
N TYR A 425 -27.36 -10.35 2.39
CA TYR A 425 -26.03 -10.97 2.35
C TYR A 425 -25.59 -11.64 3.66
N ILE A 426 -26.56 -12.03 4.50
CA ILE A 426 -26.34 -12.54 5.86
C ILE A 426 -25.78 -13.96 5.92
N THR A 427 -25.49 -14.57 4.78
CA THR A 427 -24.84 -15.88 4.66
C THR A 427 -23.49 -15.81 3.96
N SER A 428 -23.11 -14.64 3.40
CA SER A 428 -21.90 -14.45 2.59
C SER A 428 -21.00 -13.32 3.10
N VAL A 429 -21.54 -12.10 3.18
CA VAL A 429 -20.78 -10.86 3.43
C VAL A 429 -21.07 -10.28 4.81
N PHE A 430 -22.33 -10.33 5.24
CA PHE A 430 -22.81 -9.82 6.52
C PHE A 430 -23.27 -10.97 7.42
N ASP A 431 -22.55 -12.09 7.34
CA ASP A 431 -22.78 -13.30 8.13
C ASP A 431 -22.62 -13.11 9.63
N ASP A 432 -22.08 -11.97 10.03
CA ASP A 432 -21.85 -11.48 11.37
C ASP A 432 -22.99 -10.58 11.89
N THR A 433 -23.98 -10.28 11.05
CA THR A 433 -25.18 -9.51 11.43
C THR A 433 -26.12 -10.37 12.24
N ASN A 434 -26.55 -9.86 13.40
CA ASN A 434 -27.64 -10.44 14.15
C ASN A 434 -28.96 -10.01 13.50
N VAL A 435 -29.74 -10.99 13.06
CA VAL A 435 -31.04 -10.78 12.43
C VAL A 435 -32.13 -11.36 13.33
N GLY A 436 -33.18 -10.59 13.57
CA GLY A 436 -34.31 -10.99 14.41
C GLY A 436 -35.12 -9.78 14.88
N SER A 437 -36.15 -10.03 15.68
CA SER A 437 -36.91 -8.96 16.33
C SER A 437 -36.01 -8.18 17.31
N ASP A 438 -36.12 -6.85 17.30
CA ASP A 438 -35.35 -5.94 18.16
C ASP A 438 -33.82 -6.04 18.02
N SER A 439 -33.34 -6.43 16.84
CA SER A 439 -31.92 -6.52 16.46
C SER A 439 -31.28 -5.15 16.18
N TYR A 440 -31.47 -4.17 17.07
CA TYR A 440 -31.06 -2.78 16.83
C TYR A 440 -29.54 -2.58 16.87
N TYR A 441 -29.07 -1.76 15.92
CA TYR A 441 -27.70 -1.25 15.80
C TYR A 441 -27.70 0.27 15.92
N TRP A 442 -26.72 0.80 16.67
CA TRP A 442 -26.56 2.24 16.86
C TRP A 442 -26.21 2.96 15.55
N THR A 443 -26.76 4.16 15.39
CA THR A 443 -26.39 5.11 14.32
C THR A 443 -25.88 6.42 14.93
N SER A 444 -25.15 7.21 14.14
CA SER A 444 -24.77 8.59 14.50
C SER A 444 -25.85 9.62 14.19
N THR A 445 -27.05 9.19 13.77
CA THR A 445 -28.18 10.08 13.49
C THR A 445 -28.86 10.47 14.79
N ILE A 446 -28.83 11.76 15.11
CA ILE A 446 -29.41 12.32 16.33
C ILE A 446 -30.93 12.42 16.19
N SER A 447 -31.68 12.19 17.28
CA SER A 447 -33.12 12.43 17.29
C SER A 447 -33.45 13.92 17.16
N SER A 448 -34.27 14.30 16.17
CA SER A 448 -34.74 15.69 16.02
C SER A 448 -35.57 16.17 17.22
N TYR A 449 -36.31 15.28 17.88
CA TYR A 449 -37.19 15.61 19.01
C TYR A 449 -36.45 15.59 20.35
N HIS A 450 -35.45 14.71 20.50
CA HIS A 450 -34.70 14.53 21.74
C HIS A 450 -33.19 14.48 21.50
N PRO A 451 -32.59 15.56 20.96
CA PRO A 451 -31.23 15.52 20.43
C PRO A 451 -30.14 15.29 21.49
N LYS A 452 -30.43 15.58 22.76
CA LYS A 452 -29.48 15.39 23.88
C LYS A 452 -29.50 13.99 24.48
N THR A 453 -30.58 13.23 24.29
CA THR A 453 -30.82 11.99 25.05
C THR A 453 -31.18 10.79 24.18
N LYS A 454 -31.43 10.98 22.88
CA LYS A 454 -31.78 9.90 21.96
C LYS A 454 -31.04 10.01 20.63
N HIS A 455 -30.63 8.85 20.12
CA HIS A 455 -30.18 8.65 18.75
C HIS A 455 -31.11 7.68 18.04
N PHE A 456 -31.06 7.67 16.72
CA PHE A 456 -31.69 6.63 15.94
C PHE A 456 -30.89 5.34 16.06
N ALA A 457 -31.61 4.23 16.17
CA ALA A 457 -31.10 2.90 16.00
C ALA A 457 -31.90 2.21 14.90
N PHE A 458 -31.24 1.29 14.20
CA PHE A 458 -31.81 0.59 13.06
C PHE A 458 -31.81 -0.91 13.32
N ALA A 459 -32.94 -1.59 13.12
CA ALA A 459 -33.07 -3.03 13.31
C ALA A 459 -32.88 -3.79 12.00
N PHE A 460 -31.97 -4.76 11.99
CA PHE A 460 -31.80 -5.69 10.87
C PHE A 460 -32.73 -6.90 11.06
N GLN A 461 -33.83 -6.94 10.32
CA GLN A 461 -34.80 -8.02 10.41
C GLN A 461 -34.79 -8.87 9.14
N ASP A 462 -35.30 -10.10 9.28
CA ASP A 462 -35.54 -11.02 8.17
C ASP A 462 -36.61 -10.49 7.20
N SER A 463 -37.54 -9.71 7.74
CA SER A 463 -38.51 -8.89 7.02
C SER A 463 -38.84 -7.63 7.83
N TRP A 464 -39.22 -6.54 7.15
CA TRP A 464 -39.72 -5.32 7.81
C TRP A 464 -38.70 -4.57 8.68
N SER A 465 -37.47 -4.41 8.21
CA SER A 465 -36.45 -3.63 8.94
C SER A 465 -36.89 -2.16 9.13
N ALA A 466 -36.67 -1.62 10.32
CA ALA A 466 -37.17 -0.29 10.70
C ALA A 466 -36.18 0.50 11.56
N SER A 467 -36.38 1.83 11.60
CA SER A 467 -35.62 2.75 12.45
C SER A 467 -36.45 3.19 13.65
N SER A 468 -35.79 3.44 14.78
CA SER A 468 -36.44 3.87 16.01
C SER A 468 -35.57 4.84 16.79
N ARG A 469 -36.20 5.76 17.53
CA ARG A 469 -35.51 6.74 18.39
C ARG A 469 -35.33 6.14 19.77
N ILE A 470 -34.11 5.71 20.09
CA ILE A 470 -33.79 4.95 21.30
C ILE A 470 -33.04 5.84 22.30
N ALA A 471 -33.26 5.63 23.60
CA ALA A 471 -32.53 6.36 24.64
C ALA A 471 -31.04 6.00 24.63
N ASN A 472 -30.15 6.98 24.77
CA ASN A 472 -28.70 6.80 24.67
C ASN A 472 -28.14 5.81 25.72
N THR A 473 -28.91 5.49 26.76
CA THR A 473 -28.58 4.55 27.84
C THR A 473 -28.89 3.10 27.51
N GLU A 474 -29.69 2.83 26.47
CA GLU A 474 -30.03 1.45 26.06
C GLU A 474 -28.81 0.72 25.52
N MET A 475 -28.76 -0.59 25.71
CA MET A 475 -27.65 -1.43 25.30
C MET A 475 -27.96 -2.08 23.94
N LEU A 476 -27.35 -1.58 22.87
CA LEU A 476 -27.59 -2.04 21.49
C LEU A 476 -26.31 -2.53 20.82
N ARG A 477 -26.44 -3.06 19.60
CA ARG A 477 -25.30 -3.55 18.80
C ARG A 477 -24.59 -2.39 18.09
N VAL A 478 -23.37 -2.65 17.64
CA VAL A 478 -22.55 -1.68 16.90
C VAL A 478 -22.02 -2.33 15.64
N ARG A 479 -22.01 -1.57 14.54
CA ARG A 479 -21.24 -1.84 13.33
C ARG A 479 -20.67 -0.49 12.88
N LEU A 480 -19.40 -0.46 12.53
CA LEU A 480 -18.74 0.76 12.09
C LEU A 480 -18.65 0.84 10.57
N ILE A 481 -18.61 2.08 10.10
CA ILE A 481 -18.33 2.43 8.71
C ILE A 481 -17.08 3.31 8.66
N SER A 482 -16.27 3.15 7.63
CA SER A 482 -15.19 4.06 7.24
C SER A 482 -15.49 4.56 5.83
N THR A 483 -15.31 5.87 5.60
CA THR A 483 -15.56 6.52 4.32
C THR A 483 -14.41 7.44 3.97
N THR A 484 -13.68 7.10 2.92
CA THR A 484 -12.43 7.76 2.53
C THR A 484 -12.52 8.21 1.07
N ARG A 485 -12.24 9.48 0.78
CA ARG A 485 -12.07 9.87 -0.64
C ARG A 485 -10.76 9.30 -1.15
N LEU A 486 -10.87 8.51 -2.20
CA LEU A 486 -9.78 8.26 -3.12
C LEU A 486 -9.50 9.64 -3.73
N GLN A 487 -8.31 10.16 -3.48
CA GLN A 487 -7.90 11.50 -3.92
C GLN A 487 -8.24 11.74 -5.41
N PRO A 488 -8.55 12.97 -5.82
CA PRO A 488 -8.81 13.30 -7.22
C PRO A 488 -7.56 13.20 -8.09
#